data_AF-A0A3N5EKX6-F1
#
_entry.id   AF-A0A3N5EKX6-F1
#
_cell.length_a   1.000
_cell.length_b   1.000
_cell.length_c   1.000
_cell.angle_alpha   90.00
_cell.angle_beta   90.00
_cell.angle_gamma   90.00
#
_symmetry.space_group_name_H-M   'P 1'
#
loop_
_entity.id
_entity.type
_entity.pdbx_description
1 polymer ?
#
loop_
_entity_poly.entity_id
_entity_poly.type
_entity_poly.pdbx_seq_one_letter_code
_entity_poly.pdbx_strand_id
1 'polypeptide(L)'
;MLALIAWRNIWRNKRRSIIMITAIALGLWGGIFAVGIFTGMYDTMVSSAIDRNLTHIQMHEQGFRDQRLITMAIPHPEAVSDSIRGIPGIAAVSPRTVIEGMGSSPTSAQGLNI
;
A
#
# COMPACT_ATOMS: atom_id res chain seq x y z
N MET A 1 14.11 -28.87 40.67
CA MET A 1 14.93 -30.06 40.34
C MET A 1 14.68 -30.61 38.93
N LEU A 2 13.43 -30.67 38.43
CA LEU A 2 13.10 -31.23 37.10
C LEU A 2 13.73 -30.49 35.91
N ALA A 3 13.76 -29.16 35.90
CA ALA A 3 14.33 -28.36 34.80
C ALA A 3 15.83 -28.62 34.56
N LEU A 4 16.61 -28.80 35.63
CA LEU A 4 18.04 -29.12 35.58
C LEU A 4 18.30 -30.51 34.98
N ILE A 5 17.44 -31.48 35.30
CA ILE A 5 17.54 -32.85 34.76
C ILE A 5 17.15 -32.86 33.28
N ALA A 6 16.06 -32.16 32.91
CA ALA A 6 15.62 -32.03 31.52
C ALA A 6 16.68 -31.35 30.63
N TRP A 7 17.30 -30.27 31.11
CA TRP A 7 18.37 -29.58 30.39
C TRP A 7 19.55 -30.51 30.10
N ARG A 8 20.08 -31.22 31.11
CA ARG A 8 21.17 -32.19 30.91
C ARG A 8 20.78 -33.31 29.94
N ASN A 9 19.51 -33.73 29.93
CA ASN A 9 19.02 -34.77 29.03
C ASN A 9 18.97 -34.32 27.56
N ILE A 10 18.52 -33.08 27.30
CA ILE A 10 18.49 -32.48 25.96
C ILE A 10 19.91 -32.38 25.38
N TRP A 11 20.88 -31.95 26.20
CA TRP A 11 22.28 -31.81 25.79
C TRP A 11 23.04 -33.14 25.67
N ARG A 12 22.52 -34.24 26.26
CA ARG A 12 23.12 -35.57 26.15
C ARG A 12 22.93 -36.18 24.76
N ASN A 13 21.85 -35.85 24.06
CA ASN A 13 21.58 -36.36 22.71
C ASN A 13 21.42 -35.22 21.68
N LYS A 14 22.52 -34.50 21.45
CA LYS A 14 22.57 -33.22 20.70
C LYS A 14 21.95 -33.30 19.30
N ARG A 15 22.17 -34.40 18.55
CA ARG A 15 21.63 -34.54 17.18
C ARG A 15 20.11 -34.45 17.14
N ARG A 16 19.41 -35.24 17.96
CA ARG A 16 17.94 -35.28 17.99
C ARG A 16 17.36 -33.95 18.47
N SER A 17 17.96 -33.38 19.50
CA SER A 17 17.52 -32.11 20.09
C SER A 17 17.66 -30.94 19.12
N ILE A 18 18.78 -30.86 18.38
CA ILE A 18 18.99 -29.79 17.39
C ILE A 18 17.96 -29.86 16.26
N ILE A 19 17.67 -31.05 15.72
CA ILE A 19 16.66 -31.19 14.65
C ILE A 19 15.30 -30.67 15.11
N MET A 20 14.87 -31.03 16.31
CA MET A 20 13.60 -30.57 16.89
C MET A 20 13.58 -29.05 17.13
N ILE A 21 14.64 -28.51 17.74
CA ILE A 21 14.73 -27.08 18.04
C ILE A 21 14.72 -26.26 16.73
N THR A 22 15.48 -26.69 15.72
CA THR A 22 15.52 -26.00 14.43
C THR A 22 14.18 -26.06 13.71
N ALA A 23 13.48 -27.20 13.75
CA ALA A 23 12.14 -27.30 13.15
C ALA A 23 11.15 -26.32 13.79
N ILE A 24 11.14 -26.24 15.13
CA ILE A 24 10.29 -25.30 15.87
C ILE A 24 10.70 -23.85 15.55
N ALA A 25 12.00 -23.55 15.56
CA ALA A 25 12.52 -22.22 15.29
C ALA A 25 12.17 -21.74 13.88
N LEU A 26 12.33 -22.59 12.87
CA LEU A 26 11.96 -22.27 11.48
C LEU A 26 10.45 -22.09 11.32
N GLY A 27 9.62 -22.91 11.97
CA GLY A 27 8.17 -22.76 11.94
C GLY A 27 7.70 -21.45 12.55
N LEU A 28 8.23 -21.10 13.72
CA LEU A 28 7.92 -19.82 14.38
C LEU A 28 8.44 -18.64 13.57
N TRP A 29 9.67 -18.73 13.06
CA TRP A 29 10.27 -17.70 12.23
C TRP A 29 9.44 -17.44 10.97
N GLY A 30 9.05 -18.50 10.25
CA GLY A 30 8.23 -18.37 9.05
C GLY A 30 6.87 -17.72 9.32
N GLY A 31 6.22 -18.10 10.43
CA GLY A 31 4.94 -17.49 10.84
C GLY A 31 5.06 -16.01 11.15
N ILE A 32 6.04 -15.63 11.98
CA ILE A 32 6.26 -14.22 12.37
C ILE A 32 6.68 -13.40 11.14
N PHE A 33 7.55 -13.95 10.29
CA PHE A 33 8.01 -13.30 9.08
C PHE A 33 6.86 -13.04 8.10
N ALA A 34 5.99 -14.02 7.88
CA ALA A 34 4.81 -13.86 7.03
C ALA A 34 3.87 -12.78 7.57
N VAL A 35 3.61 -12.76 8.88
CA VAL A 35 2.78 -11.71 9.51
C VAL A 35 3.40 -10.32 9.31
N GLY A 36 4.71 -10.18 9.45
CA GLY A 36 5.42 -8.92 9.19
C GLY A 36 5.27 -8.45 7.74
N ILE A 37 5.45 -9.36 6.77
CA ILE A 37 5.24 -9.06 5.35
C ILE A 37 3.80 -8.62 5.10
N PHE A 38 2.81 -9.37 5.58
CA PHE A 38 1.41 -9.03 5.33
C PHE A 38 1.06 -7.69 5.93
N THR A 39 1.46 -7.41 7.18
CA THR A 39 1.19 -6.12 7.82
C THR A 39 1.77 -4.96 7.00
N GLY A 40 3.03 -5.06 6.58
CA GLY A 40 3.64 -4.04 5.72
C GLY A 40 2.97 -3.88 4.36
N MET A 41 2.52 -4.98 3.75
CA MET A 41 1.73 -4.95 2.52
C MET A 41 0.39 -4.25 2.72
N TYR A 42 -0.32 -4.53 3.82
CA TYR A 42 -1.60 -3.89 4.13
C TYR A 42 -1.43 -2.39 4.34
N ASP A 43 -0.44 -1.95 5.13
CA ASP A 43 -0.17 -0.53 5.35
C ASP A 43 0.19 0.19 4.05
N THR A 44 1.03 -0.43 3.22
CA THR A 44 1.42 0.11 1.92
C THR A 44 0.23 0.17 0.96
N MET A 45 -0.64 -0.84 0.97
CA MET A 45 -1.83 -0.88 0.14
C MET A 45 -2.80 0.24 0.53
N VAL A 46 -3.02 0.46 1.83
CA VAL A 46 -3.89 1.52 2.33
C VAL A 46 -3.31 2.89 2.00
N SER A 47 -2.04 3.14 2.32
CA SER A 47 -1.40 4.44 2.02
C SER A 47 -1.38 4.72 0.52
N SER A 48 -1.02 3.73 -0.30
CA SER A 48 -1.01 3.88 -1.76
C SER A 48 -2.41 4.11 -2.34
N ALA A 49 -3.44 3.47 -1.78
CA ALA A 49 -4.82 3.69 -2.20
C ALA A 49 -5.28 5.12 -1.88
N ILE A 50 -4.96 5.63 -0.68
CA ILE A 50 -5.27 7.00 -0.28
C ILE A 50 -4.50 8.00 -1.16
N ASP A 51 -3.17 7.86 -1.24
CA ASP A 51 -2.32 8.84 -1.92
C ASP A 51 -2.54 8.88 -3.43
N ARG A 52 -2.77 7.73 -4.08
CA ARG A 52 -2.87 7.65 -5.55
C ARG A 52 -4.27 7.82 -6.09
N ASN A 53 -5.27 7.22 -5.41
CA ASN A 53 -6.61 7.08 -5.98
C ASN A 53 -7.66 7.97 -5.33
N LEU A 54 -7.58 8.20 -4.02
CA LEU A 54 -8.71 8.78 -3.30
C LEU A 54 -8.46 10.21 -2.82
N THR A 55 -7.20 10.59 -2.53
CA THR A 55 -6.89 11.78 -1.71
C THR A 55 -7.88 11.89 -0.52
N HIS A 56 -7.94 13.02 0.19
CA HIS A 56 -8.95 13.15 1.25
C HIS A 56 -10.33 13.53 0.69
N ILE A 57 -10.36 14.42 -0.31
CA ILE A 57 -11.57 14.89 -1.00
C ILE A 57 -11.17 15.18 -2.45
N GLN A 58 -12.01 14.75 -3.40
CA GLN A 58 -11.86 15.09 -4.82
C GLN A 58 -13.11 15.77 -5.34
N MET A 59 -12.92 16.83 -6.11
CA MET A 59 -13.97 17.54 -6.81
C MET A 59 -13.75 17.35 -8.31
N HIS A 60 -14.81 16.94 -9.00
CA HIS A 60 -14.82 16.66 -10.43
C HIS A 60 -16.10 17.24 -11.04
N GLU A 61 -16.08 17.47 -12.35
CA GLU A 61 -17.27 17.82 -13.13
C GLU A 61 -18.27 16.63 -13.13
N GLN A 62 -19.56 16.91 -13.29
CA GLN A 62 -20.62 15.91 -13.15
C GLN A 62 -20.54 14.88 -14.29
N GLY A 63 -20.34 13.61 -13.94
CA GLY A 63 -20.19 12.53 -14.92
C GLY A 63 -18.74 12.24 -15.33
N PHE A 64 -17.76 13.01 -14.84
CA PHE A 64 -16.34 12.71 -15.03
C PHE A 64 -15.97 11.30 -14.54
N ARG A 65 -16.60 10.81 -13.47
CA ARG A 65 -16.34 9.46 -12.94
C ARG A 65 -16.74 8.34 -13.91
N ASP A 66 -17.70 8.60 -14.80
CA ASP A 66 -18.25 7.61 -15.72
C ASP A 66 -17.52 7.60 -17.07
N GLN A 67 -17.19 8.79 -17.62
CA GLN A 67 -16.63 8.92 -18.96
C GLN A 67 -15.16 9.39 -18.99
N ARG A 68 -14.63 9.94 -17.89
CA ARG A 68 -13.23 10.43 -17.74
C ARG A 68 -12.70 11.21 -18.95
N LEU A 69 -13.55 12.02 -19.57
CA LEU A 69 -13.20 12.79 -20.76
C LEU A 69 -12.36 14.01 -20.37
N ILE A 70 -11.33 14.32 -21.15
CA ILE A 70 -10.47 15.50 -20.94
C ILE A 70 -11.24 16.82 -21.05
N THR A 71 -12.38 16.82 -21.74
CA THR A 71 -13.27 17.98 -21.90
C THR A 71 -14.08 18.29 -20.63
N MET A 72 -14.23 17.33 -19.71
CA MET A 72 -14.92 17.47 -18.43
C MET A 72 -13.98 18.08 -17.38
N ALA A 73 -13.47 19.27 -17.67
CA ALA A 73 -12.57 20.01 -16.79
C ALA A 73 -13.31 21.08 -15.99
N ILE A 74 -12.82 21.37 -14.79
CA ILE A 74 -13.35 22.46 -13.96
C ILE A 74 -12.91 23.80 -14.57
N PRO A 75 -13.85 24.71 -14.90
CA PRO A 75 -13.50 26.04 -15.40
C PRO A 75 -12.83 26.87 -14.30
N HIS A 76 -11.76 27.59 -14.67
CA HIS A 76 -10.97 28.44 -13.75
C HIS A 76 -10.45 27.71 -12.49
N PRO A 77 -9.63 26.66 -12.64
CA PRO A 77 -9.20 25.82 -11.52
C PRO A 77 -8.45 26.58 -10.42
N GLU A 78 -7.66 27.61 -10.79
CA GLU A 78 -6.94 28.47 -9.83
C GLU A 78 -7.90 29.17 -8.87
N ALA A 79 -8.92 29.86 -9.39
CA ALA A 79 -9.91 30.60 -8.60
C ALA A 79 -10.71 29.68 -7.65
N VAL A 80 -11.03 28.47 -8.11
CA VAL A 80 -11.69 27.44 -7.28
C VAL A 80 -10.75 26.98 -6.18
N SER A 81 -9.49 26.69 -6.51
CA SER A 81 -8.49 26.21 -5.54
C SER A 81 -8.19 27.24 -4.45
N ASP A 82 -8.10 28.53 -4.79
CA ASP A 82 -7.89 29.62 -3.85
C ASP A 82 -9.07 29.83 -2.91
N SER A 83 -10.30 29.71 -3.44
CA SER A 83 -11.52 29.77 -2.63
C SER A 83 -11.57 28.65 -1.59
N ILE A 84 -11.12 27.45 -1.95
CA ILE A 84 -11.06 26.29 -1.05
C ILE A 84 -9.95 26.48 -0.02
N ARG A 85 -8.76 26.96 -0.41
CA ARG A 85 -7.65 27.21 0.53
C ARG A 85 -8.02 28.19 1.66
N GLY A 86 -8.98 29.08 1.42
CA GLY A 86 -9.49 30.01 2.44
C GLY A 86 -10.38 29.39 3.52
N ILE A 87 -10.80 28.13 3.38
CA ILE A 87 -11.70 27.46 4.34
C ILE A 87 -10.89 26.97 5.55
N PRO A 88 -11.28 27.35 6.79
CA PRO A 88 -10.61 26.88 7.99
C PRO A 88 -10.72 25.35 8.14
N GLY A 89 -9.59 24.69 8.36
CA GLY A 89 -9.49 23.23 8.47
C GLY A 89 -8.95 22.51 7.22
N ILE A 90 -8.71 23.23 6.11
CA ILE A 90 -8.08 22.66 4.92
C ILE A 90 -6.57 22.77 5.01
N ALA A 91 -5.88 21.63 4.98
CA ALA A 91 -4.41 21.57 5.11
C ALA A 91 -3.68 21.88 3.78
N ALA A 92 -4.20 21.41 2.65
CA ALA A 92 -3.61 21.62 1.33
C ALA A 92 -4.65 21.42 0.22
N VAL A 93 -4.45 22.10 -0.90
CA VAL A 93 -5.23 21.94 -2.13
C VAL A 93 -4.27 21.87 -3.30
N SER A 94 -4.42 20.85 -4.15
CA SER A 94 -3.63 20.66 -5.35
C SER A 94 -4.54 20.41 -6.56
N PRO A 95 -4.47 21.23 -7.62
CA PRO A 95 -5.13 20.92 -8.88
C PRO A 95 -4.45 19.72 -9.55
N ARG A 96 -5.24 18.80 -10.08
CA ARG A 96 -4.76 17.61 -10.80
C ARG A 96 -5.54 17.46 -12.10
N THR A 97 -4.84 17.08 -13.15
CA THR A 97 -5.41 16.63 -14.42
C THR A 97 -5.21 15.12 -14.54
N VAL A 98 -6.22 14.42 -15.06
CA VAL A 98 -6.14 12.99 -15.34
C VAL A 98 -6.55 12.78 -16.80
N ILE A 99 -5.68 12.12 -17.57
CA ILE A 99 -5.87 11.85 -18.99
C ILE A 99 -5.69 10.36 -19.24
N GLU A 100 -6.66 9.73 -19.87
CA GLU A 100 -6.52 8.38 -20.40
C GLU A 100 -6.06 8.45 -21.86
N GLY A 101 -4.94 7.81 -22.16
CA GLY A 101 -4.34 7.78 -23.49
C GLY A 101 -3.72 6.41 -23.80
N MET A 102 -3.07 6.27 -24.95
CA MET A 102 -2.30 5.07 -25.29
C MET A 102 -0.83 5.42 -25.49
N GLY A 103 0.03 4.68 -24.80
CA GLY A 103 1.46 4.62 -25.12
C GLY A 103 1.70 3.47 -26.09
N SER A 104 2.39 3.73 -27.19
CA SER A 104 2.75 2.72 -28.18
C SER A 104 4.27 2.56 -28.28
N SER A 105 4.70 1.31 -28.39
CA SER A 105 6.06 0.89 -28.73
C SER A 105 6.01 -0.07 -29.92
N PRO A 106 7.15 -0.34 -30.59
CA PRO A 106 7.19 -1.27 -31.73
C PRO A 106 6.66 -2.68 -31.41
N THR A 107 6.64 -3.07 -30.13
CA THR A 107 6.21 -4.40 -29.68
C THR A 107 4.86 -4.41 -28.97
N SER A 108 4.34 -3.27 -28.50
CA SER A 108 3.05 -3.23 -27.78
C SER A 108 2.46 -1.83 -27.72
N ALA A 109 1.13 -1.75 -27.73
CA ALA A 109 0.39 -0.57 -27.28
C ALA A 109 -0.32 -0.88 -25.95
N GLN A 110 -0.30 0.06 -25.00
CA GLN A 110 -0.99 -0.06 -23.71
C GLN A 110 -1.70 1.23 -23.36
N GLY A 111 -2.85 1.09 -22.69
CA GLY A 111 -3.55 2.22 -22.09
C GLY A 111 -2.72 2.80 -20.94
N LEU A 112 -2.58 4.12 -20.92
CA LEU A 112 -1.90 4.89 -19.88
C LEU A 112 -2.91 5.85 -19.25
N ASN A 113 -2.86 5.97 -17.92
CA ASN A 113 -3.56 7.01 -17.18
C ASN A 113 -2.48 7.95 -16.63
N ILE A 114 -2.51 9.21 -17.08
CA ILE A 114 -1.49 10.24 -16.82
C ILE A 114 -2.12 11.34 -15.97
#